data_AF-A0A524LW09-F1
#
_entry.id   AF-A0A524LW09-F1
#
_cell.length_a   1.000
_cell.length_b   1.000
_cell.length_c   1.000
_cell.angle_alpha   90.00
_cell.angle_beta   90.00
_cell.angle_gamma   90.00
#
_symmetry.space_group_name_H-M   'P 1'
#
loop_
_entity.id
_entity.type
_entity.pdbx_description
1 polymer ?
#
loop_
_entity_poly.entity_id
_entity_poly.type
_entity_poly.pdbx_seq_one_letter_code
_entity_poly.pdbx_strand_id
1 'polypeptide(L)'
;MERKNRFLFAILFSIIGILTTIIVILLLSNYIAIARPAFDLIRIVDGLVEQDVRVLLLLLFPIYFTVFFILTIPVALLMTLFNKISRTATYELGVFSTGEGFSTIKMIRRSVVPALFALSFAEIFLKLIPDWIFNIPVIEHSTAGNFLPIYDPLQTILGALISLVASIVIFAPTWILNDSGIVTQVKPNQMTARRCPDTEGIGRWFSNLFGGFA
;
A
#
# COMPACT_ATOMS: atom_id res chain seq x y z
N MET A 1 22.30 17.88 16.97
CA MET A 1 22.70 17.55 15.58
C MET A 1 21.62 16.73 14.82
N GLU A 2 20.57 16.24 15.49
CA GLU A 2 19.60 15.26 14.96
C GLU A 2 18.48 15.77 14.03
N ARG A 3 18.21 17.09 13.93
CA ARG A 3 17.04 17.58 13.19
C ARG A 3 17.20 17.66 11.66
N LYS A 4 18.40 17.95 11.13
CA LYS A 4 18.59 18.19 9.67
C LYS A 4 18.60 16.91 8.83
N ASN A 5 19.08 15.79 9.37
CA ASN A 5 19.23 14.53 8.61
C ASN A 5 18.20 13.45 8.99
N ARG A 6 17.20 13.78 9.82
CA ARG A 6 16.22 12.79 10.34
C ARG A 6 15.47 12.02 9.24
N PHE A 7 15.32 12.60 8.06
CA PHE A 7 14.61 11.97 6.94
C PHE A 7 15.52 11.48 5.82
N LEU A 8 16.83 11.76 5.88
CA LEU A 8 17.77 11.43 4.82
C LEU A 8 17.76 9.93 4.53
N PHE A 9 17.79 9.10 5.58
CA PHE A 9 17.77 7.66 5.43
C PHE A 9 16.47 7.14 4.82
N ALA A 10 15.30 7.69 5.20
CA ALA A 10 14.03 7.32 4.59
C ALA A 10 13.95 7.69 3.10
N ILE A 11 14.49 8.87 2.74
CA ILE A 11 14.56 9.32 1.34
C ILE A 11 15.49 8.39 0.53
N LEU A 12 16.69 8.10 1.05
CA LEU A 12 17.62 7.18 0.39
C LEU A 12 17.03 5.78 0.22
N PHE A 13 16.38 5.26 1.27
CA PHE A 13 15.68 3.98 1.22
C PHE A 13 14.58 3.97 0.14
N SER A 14 13.80 5.04 0.04
CA SER A 14 12.78 5.18 -1.00
C SER A 14 13.37 5.24 -2.41
N ILE A 15 14.42 6.03 -2.62
CA ILE A 15 15.07 6.18 -3.93
C ILE A 15 15.67 4.84 -4.36
N ILE A 16 16.44 4.19 -3.49
CA ILE A 16 17.07 2.90 -3.78
C ILE A 16 16.00 1.84 -4.07
N GLY A 17 14.94 1.79 -3.27
CA GLY A 17 13.83 0.85 -3.47
C GLY A 17 13.17 1.03 -4.83
N ILE A 18 12.78 2.27 -5.17
CA ILE A 18 12.14 2.59 -6.47
C ILE A 18 13.06 2.25 -7.64
N LEU A 19 14.33 2.68 -7.58
CA LEU A 19 15.29 2.39 -8.65
C LEU A 19 15.53 0.90 -8.83
N THR A 20 15.69 0.17 -7.73
CA THR A 20 15.88 -1.29 -7.77
C THR A 20 14.66 -1.98 -8.39
N THR A 21 13.45 -1.61 -7.98
CA THR A 21 12.21 -2.15 -8.56
C THR A 21 12.12 -1.87 -10.06
N ILE A 22 12.37 -0.64 -10.50
CA ILE A 22 12.35 -0.28 -11.92
C ILE A 22 13.39 -1.09 -12.71
N ILE A 23 14.63 -1.17 -12.21
CA ILE A 23 15.71 -1.93 -12.86
C ILE A 23 15.35 -3.41 -12.98
N VAL A 24 14.87 -4.04 -11.91
CA VAL A 24 14.49 -5.46 -11.92
C VAL A 24 13.36 -5.72 -12.91
N ILE A 25 12.32 -4.89 -12.91
CA ILE A 25 11.19 -5.01 -13.85
C ILE A 25 11.67 -4.89 -15.30
N LEU A 26 12.48 -3.87 -15.61
CA LEU A 26 12.99 -3.66 -16.96
C LEU A 26 13.88 -4.82 -17.42
N LEU A 27 14.76 -5.33 -16.54
CA LEU A 27 15.61 -6.49 -16.83
C LEU A 27 14.76 -7.73 -17.12
N LEU A 28 13.80 -8.07 -16.24
CA LEU A 28 12.93 -9.22 -16.45
C LEU A 28 12.11 -9.09 -17.74
N SER A 29 11.57 -7.89 -18.02
CA SER A 29 10.82 -7.64 -19.26
C SER A 29 11.66 -7.84 -20.52
N ASN A 30 12.92 -7.41 -20.50
CA ASN A 30 13.84 -7.58 -21.62
C ASN A 30 14.21 -9.06 -21.84
N TYR A 31 14.47 -9.81 -20.76
CA TYR A 31 14.70 -11.25 -20.86
C TYR A 31 13.51 -11.99 -21.47
N ILE A 32 12.28 -11.62 -21.10
CA ILE A 32 11.06 -12.19 -21.70
C ILE A 32 10.96 -11.78 -23.18
N ALA A 33 11.24 -10.53 -23.52
CA ALA A 33 11.21 -10.05 -24.91
C ALA A 33 12.24 -10.78 -25.79
N ILE A 34 13.41 -11.12 -25.26
CA ILE A 34 14.40 -11.94 -25.98
C ILE A 34 13.92 -13.38 -26.13
N ALA A 35 13.37 -13.97 -25.05
CA ALA A 35 12.91 -15.36 -25.05
C ALA A 35 11.66 -15.56 -25.92
N ARG A 36 10.76 -14.56 -25.97
CA ARG A 36 9.49 -14.60 -26.71
C ARG A 36 9.13 -13.20 -27.23
N PRO A 37 9.67 -12.79 -28.39
CA PRO A 37 9.54 -11.42 -28.91
C PRO A 37 8.12 -10.94 -29.19
N ALA A 38 7.19 -11.86 -29.48
CA ALA A 38 5.80 -11.56 -29.78
C ALA A 38 4.86 -11.79 -28.59
N PHE A 39 5.39 -11.87 -27.37
CA PHE A 39 4.55 -12.03 -26.18
C PHE A 39 3.94 -10.69 -25.78
N ASP A 40 2.62 -10.70 -25.62
CA ASP A 40 1.83 -9.62 -25.04
C ASP A 40 1.56 -9.99 -23.58
N LEU A 41 1.99 -9.14 -22.65
CA LEU A 41 1.88 -9.40 -21.22
C LEU A 41 0.53 -8.92 -20.67
N ILE A 42 0.04 -7.77 -21.10
CA ILE A 42 -1.13 -7.10 -20.52
C ILE A 42 -2.28 -7.07 -21.52
N ARG A 43 -3.34 -7.82 -21.22
CA ARG A 43 -4.50 -7.97 -22.10
C ARG A 43 -5.24 -6.68 -22.48
N ILE A 44 -5.14 -5.66 -21.64
CA ILE A 44 -5.89 -4.39 -21.78
C ILE A 44 -5.13 -3.38 -22.64
N VAL A 45 -3.82 -3.54 -22.80
CA VAL A 45 -2.95 -2.60 -23.51
C VAL A 45 -2.38 -3.32 -24.72
N ASP A 46 -2.70 -2.85 -25.91
CA ASP A 46 -2.08 -3.40 -27.11
C ASP A 46 -0.57 -3.08 -27.10
N GLY A 47 0.24 -4.12 -26.95
CA GLY A 47 1.68 -3.95 -26.83
C GLY A 47 2.45 -5.26 -26.70
N LEU A 48 3.78 -5.12 -26.77
CA LEU A 48 4.71 -6.17 -26.37
C LEU A 48 5.10 -5.94 -24.91
N VAL A 49 5.60 -6.98 -24.24
CA VAL A 49 6.01 -6.96 -22.83
C VAL A 49 6.74 -5.69 -22.40
N GLU A 50 7.74 -5.23 -23.17
CA GLU A 50 8.50 -4.03 -22.81
C GLU A 50 7.66 -2.75 -22.84
N GLN A 51 6.77 -2.64 -23.83
CA GLN A 51 5.86 -1.51 -23.96
C GLN A 51 4.81 -1.54 -22.84
N ASP A 52 4.22 -2.71 -22.59
CA ASP A 52 3.24 -2.93 -21.53
C ASP A 52 3.77 -2.50 -20.17
N VAL A 53 4.99 -2.95 -19.85
CA VAL A 53 5.69 -2.60 -18.61
C VAL A 53 5.93 -1.09 -18.50
N ARG A 54 6.39 -0.44 -19.58
CA ARG A 54 6.63 1.01 -19.57
C ARG A 54 5.33 1.80 -19.40
N VAL A 55 4.28 1.41 -20.11
CA VAL A 55 2.95 2.03 -20.01
C VAL A 55 2.41 1.89 -18.59
N LEU A 56 2.48 0.68 -18.02
CA LEU A 56 2.00 0.42 -16.67
C LEU A 56 2.79 1.22 -15.63
N LEU A 57 4.12 1.29 -15.71
CA LEU A 57 4.91 2.14 -14.82
C LEU A 57 4.51 3.62 -14.96
N LEU A 58 4.39 4.13 -16.18
CA LEU A 58 4.03 5.52 -16.44
C LEU A 58 2.63 5.87 -15.91
N LEU A 59 1.70 4.92 -15.93
CA LEU A 59 0.33 5.09 -15.48
C LEU A 59 0.17 4.92 -13.96
N LEU A 60 0.89 4.00 -13.32
CA LEU A 60 0.73 3.72 -11.89
C LEU A 60 1.26 4.85 -10.99
N PHE A 61 2.38 5.48 -11.34
CA PHE A 61 2.92 6.61 -10.55
C PHE A 61 1.92 7.75 -10.34
N PRO A 62 1.29 8.34 -11.38
CA PRO A 62 0.30 9.39 -11.20
C PRO A 62 -0.96 8.87 -10.49
N ILE A 63 -1.35 7.61 -10.67
CA ILE A 63 -2.46 7.02 -9.92
C ILE A 63 -2.16 6.97 -8.44
N TYR A 64 -0.98 6.50 -8.01
CA TYR A 64 -0.62 6.47 -6.59
C TYR A 64 -0.67 7.86 -5.97
N PHE A 65 -0.13 8.86 -6.66
CA PHE A 65 -0.15 10.24 -6.20
C PHE A 65 -1.59 10.75 -6.08
N THR A 66 -2.40 10.55 -7.13
CA THR A 66 -3.80 10.98 -7.17
C THR A 66 -4.61 10.32 -6.05
N VAL A 67 -4.51 9.00 -5.89
CA VAL A 67 -5.19 8.23 -4.85
C VAL A 67 -4.76 8.70 -3.46
N PHE A 68 -3.46 8.87 -3.25
CA PHE A 68 -2.94 9.35 -1.97
C PHE A 68 -3.43 10.75 -1.63
N PHE A 69 -3.37 11.71 -2.55
CA PHE A 69 -3.75 13.10 -2.24
C PHE A 69 -5.27 13.33 -2.24
N ILE A 70 -6.00 12.69 -3.15
CA ILE A 70 -7.43 12.94 -3.33
C ILE A 70 -8.29 12.05 -2.42
N LEU A 71 -7.99 10.74 -2.32
CA LEU A 71 -8.87 9.80 -1.62
C LEU A 71 -8.55 9.65 -0.14
N THR A 72 -7.31 9.91 0.29
CA THR A 72 -6.94 9.66 1.70
C THR A 72 -7.76 10.51 2.68
N ILE A 73 -7.98 11.79 2.38
CA ILE A 73 -8.75 12.69 3.27
C ILE A 73 -10.23 12.29 3.33
N PRO A 74 -10.97 12.12 2.21
CA PRO A 74 -12.35 11.65 2.23
C PRO A 74 -12.52 10.32 2.99
N VAL A 75 -11.64 9.35 2.76
CA VAL A 75 -11.71 8.06 3.45
C VAL A 75 -11.44 8.22 4.94
N ALA A 76 -10.46 9.05 5.33
CA ALA A 76 -10.21 9.35 6.75
C ALA A 76 -11.43 10.00 7.42
N LEU A 77 -12.13 10.91 6.74
CA LEU A 77 -13.36 11.51 7.25
C LEU A 77 -14.48 10.48 7.42
N LEU A 78 -14.67 9.58 6.45
CA LEU A 78 -15.63 8.48 6.55
C LEU A 78 -15.30 7.57 7.73
N MET A 79 -14.02 7.26 7.95
CA MET A 79 -13.56 6.48 9.09
C MET A 79 -13.85 7.18 10.42
N THR A 80 -13.62 8.50 10.52
CA THR A 80 -14.00 9.28 11.71
C THR A 80 -15.51 9.26 11.94
N LEU A 81 -16.31 9.42 10.88
CA LEU A 81 -17.77 9.38 10.98
C LEU A 81 -18.27 8.01 11.42
N PHE A 82 -17.73 6.94 10.84
CA PHE A 82 -18.05 5.57 11.24
C PHE A 82 -17.72 5.34 12.71
N ASN A 83 -16.51 5.70 13.13
CA ASN A 83 -16.09 5.56 14.53
C ASN A 83 -16.99 6.36 15.49
N LYS A 84 -17.37 7.59 15.10
CA LYS A 84 -18.36 8.40 15.83
C LYS A 84 -19.65 7.63 16.02
N ILE A 85 -20.24 7.12 14.94
CA ILE A 85 -21.53 6.42 14.99
C ILE A 85 -21.43 5.15 15.84
N SER A 86 -20.40 4.33 15.63
CA SER A 86 -20.20 3.08 16.36
C SER A 86 -19.99 3.25 17.86
N ARG A 87 -19.38 4.37 18.29
CA ARG A 87 -19.00 4.60 19.70
C ARG A 87 -19.72 5.77 20.37
N THR A 88 -20.71 6.39 19.71
CA THR A 88 -21.43 7.59 20.21
C THR A 88 -22.05 7.41 21.59
N ALA A 89 -22.49 6.20 21.96
CA ALA A 89 -23.11 5.97 23.26
C ALA A 89 -22.12 6.22 24.42
N THR A 90 -20.89 5.74 24.28
CA THR A 90 -19.90 5.66 25.37
C THR A 90 -18.77 6.67 25.23
N TYR A 91 -18.46 7.12 24.01
CA TYR A 91 -17.31 7.96 23.71
C TYR A 91 -17.69 9.28 23.05
N GLU A 92 -16.86 10.29 23.26
CA GLU A 92 -16.86 11.59 22.62
C GLU A 92 -15.60 11.76 21.77
N LEU A 93 -15.72 12.50 20.67
CA LEU A 93 -14.60 12.86 19.81
C LEU A 93 -13.88 14.09 20.37
N GLY A 94 -12.56 14.02 20.40
CA GLY A 94 -11.70 15.13 20.78
C GLY A 94 -10.48 15.24 19.86
N VAL A 95 -9.82 16.38 19.92
CA VAL A 95 -8.54 16.64 19.25
C VAL A 95 -7.51 16.93 20.32
N PHE A 96 -6.41 16.19 20.33
CA PHE A 96 -5.30 16.39 21.25
C PHE A 96 -4.04 16.79 20.49
N SER A 97 -3.22 17.65 21.10
CA SER A 97 -1.93 18.02 20.54
C SER A 97 -1.02 16.79 20.50
N THR A 98 -0.64 16.36 19.30
CA THR A 98 0.38 15.33 19.09
C THR A 98 1.77 15.93 19.24
N GLY A 99 2.66 15.28 20.00
CA GLY A 99 4.06 15.68 20.08
C GLY A 99 4.82 15.46 18.76
N GLU A 100 6.05 15.98 18.65
CA GLU A 100 6.89 15.94 17.44
C GLU A 100 7.51 14.55 17.10
N GLY A 101 6.93 13.46 17.57
CA GLY A 101 7.51 12.10 17.54
C GLY A 101 7.47 11.38 16.18
N PHE A 102 7.54 12.10 15.06
CA PHE A 102 7.59 11.51 13.73
C PHE A 102 9.02 11.10 13.37
N SER A 103 9.32 9.80 13.44
CA SER A 103 10.66 9.23 13.26
C SER A 103 10.82 8.52 11.91
N THR A 104 12.06 8.38 11.47
CA THR A 104 12.46 7.64 10.25
C THR A 104 11.91 6.21 10.26
N ILE A 105 11.98 5.55 11.41
CA ILE A 105 11.50 4.17 11.59
C ILE A 105 9.99 4.08 11.31
N LYS A 106 9.21 5.07 11.78
CA LYS A 106 7.77 5.13 11.50
C LYS A 106 7.50 5.31 10.00
N MET A 107 8.27 6.15 9.30
CA MET A 107 8.15 6.31 7.85
C MET A 107 8.41 4.99 7.13
N ILE A 108 9.52 4.31 7.44
CA ILE A 108 9.88 3.04 6.80
C ILE A 108 8.80 1.99 7.06
N ARG A 109 8.32 1.85 8.31
CA ARG A 109 7.25 0.89 8.63
C ARG A 109 5.97 1.19 7.85
N ARG A 110 5.60 2.48 7.71
CA ARG A 110 4.44 2.90 6.90
C ARG A 110 4.64 2.66 5.41
N SER A 111 5.87 2.59 4.89
CA SER A 111 6.12 2.19 3.49
C SER A 111 6.12 0.67 3.31
N VAL A 112 6.73 -0.07 4.23
CA VAL A 112 6.93 -1.53 4.10
C VAL A 112 5.64 -2.32 4.29
N VAL A 113 4.81 -1.96 5.27
CA VAL A 113 3.58 -2.73 5.57
C VAL A 113 2.59 -2.77 4.38
N PRO A 114 2.21 -1.65 3.74
CA PRO A 114 1.37 -1.69 2.54
C PRO A 114 2.02 -2.39 1.35
N ALA A 115 3.35 -2.33 1.23
CA ALA A 115 4.07 -3.01 0.15
C ALA A 115 4.03 -4.54 0.33
N LEU A 116 4.22 -5.04 1.55
CA LEU A 116 4.09 -6.46 1.87
C LEU A 116 2.64 -6.93 1.73
N PHE A 117 1.68 -6.10 2.16
CA PHE A 117 0.25 -6.37 1.91
C PHE A 117 -0.03 -6.44 0.41
N ALA A 118 0.47 -5.50 -0.38
CA ALA A 118 0.28 -5.46 -1.83
C ALA A 118 0.86 -6.70 -2.52
N LEU A 119 2.06 -7.13 -2.12
CA LEU A 119 2.71 -8.32 -2.65
C LEU A 119 1.92 -9.58 -2.32
N SER A 120 1.46 -9.72 -1.08
CA SER A 120 0.66 -10.87 -0.64
C SER A 120 -0.72 -10.88 -1.31
N PHE A 121 -1.34 -9.71 -1.44
CA PHE A 121 -2.65 -9.56 -2.05
C PHE A 121 -2.61 -9.79 -3.56
N ALA A 122 -1.52 -9.41 -4.23
CA ALA A 122 -1.31 -9.68 -5.64
C ALA A 122 -1.31 -11.17 -5.94
N GLU A 123 -0.59 -11.98 -5.15
CA GLU A 123 -0.58 -13.44 -5.29
C GLU A 123 -1.99 -14.05 -5.17
N ILE A 124 -2.79 -13.55 -4.23
CA ILE A 124 -4.19 -14.00 -4.07
C ILE A 124 -5.00 -13.60 -5.29
N PHE A 125 -4.91 -12.34 -5.72
CA PHE A 125 -5.67 -11.81 -6.86
C PHE A 125 -5.33 -12.54 -8.16
N LEU A 126 -4.03 -12.75 -8.43
CA LEU A 126 -3.54 -13.45 -9.62
C LEU A 126 -4.02 -14.90 -9.69
N LYS A 127 -4.16 -15.58 -8.53
CA LYS A 127 -4.62 -16.98 -8.46
C LYS A 127 -6.14 -17.12 -8.46
N LEU A 128 -6.85 -16.15 -7.87
CA LEU A 128 -8.31 -16.19 -7.76
C LEU A 128 -8.98 -15.82 -9.09
N ILE A 129 -8.40 -14.87 -9.83
CA ILE A 129 -8.93 -14.39 -11.10
C ILE A 129 -7.82 -14.42 -12.16
N PRO A 130 -7.41 -15.64 -12.61
CA PRO A 130 -6.45 -15.78 -13.68
C PRO A 130 -6.95 -15.08 -14.95
N ASP A 131 -6.02 -14.60 -15.80
CA ASP A 131 -6.31 -13.96 -17.09
C ASP A 131 -7.08 -12.63 -17.10
N TRP A 132 -7.33 -12.02 -15.93
CA TRP A 132 -8.02 -10.73 -15.90
C TRP A 132 -7.16 -9.57 -16.41
N ILE A 133 -5.90 -9.52 -15.95
CA ILE A 133 -4.96 -8.43 -16.28
C ILE A 133 -3.83 -8.93 -17.18
N PHE A 134 -3.24 -10.07 -16.81
CA PHE A 134 -2.07 -10.63 -17.48
C PHE A 134 -2.48 -11.82 -18.33
N ASN A 135 -1.95 -11.91 -19.55
CA ASN A 135 -2.17 -13.06 -20.42
C ASN A 135 -1.40 -14.27 -19.88
N ILE A 136 -2.08 -15.41 -19.65
CA ILE A 136 -1.37 -16.65 -19.36
C ILE A 136 -0.59 -17.11 -20.60
N PRO A 137 0.72 -17.34 -20.46
CA PRO A 137 1.51 -17.82 -21.58
C PRO A 137 1.09 -19.26 -21.92
N VAL A 138 0.69 -19.50 -23.17
CA VAL A 138 0.60 -20.86 -23.70
C VAL A 138 2.03 -21.29 -24.02
N ILE A 139 2.56 -22.25 -23.26
CA ILE A 139 3.96 -22.71 -23.38
C ILE A 139 3.97 -24.22 -23.60
N GLU A 140 4.75 -24.68 -24.58
CA GLU A 140 5.06 -26.09 -24.76
C GLU A 140 5.99 -26.57 -23.62
N HIS A 141 5.81 -27.80 -23.15
CA HIS A 141 6.56 -28.33 -21.99
C HIS A 141 8.10 -28.18 -22.09
N SER A 142 8.65 -28.14 -23.30
CA SER A 142 10.08 -27.95 -23.59
C SER A 142 10.61 -26.53 -23.32
N THR A 143 9.75 -25.51 -23.38
CA THR A 143 10.13 -24.09 -23.23
C THR A 143 9.71 -23.50 -21.88
N ALA A 144 8.84 -24.19 -21.14
CA ALA A 144 8.33 -23.76 -19.84
C ALA A 144 9.45 -23.56 -18.79
N GLY A 145 10.48 -24.42 -18.79
CA GLY A 145 11.56 -24.37 -17.79
C GLY A 145 12.43 -23.11 -17.84
N ASN A 146 12.51 -22.43 -18.98
CA ASN A 146 13.31 -21.21 -19.14
C ASN A 146 12.48 -19.92 -19.03
N PHE A 147 11.18 -20.00 -19.28
CA PHE A 147 10.29 -18.83 -19.34
C PHE A 147 9.62 -18.52 -17.99
N LEU A 148 9.03 -19.54 -17.34
CA LEU A 148 8.27 -19.37 -16.11
C LEU A 148 9.08 -18.73 -14.96
N PRO A 149 10.36 -19.10 -14.73
CA PRO A 149 11.15 -18.48 -13.66
C PRO A 149 11.40 -16.98 -13.82
N ILE A 150 11.18 -16.43 -15.02
CA ILE A 150 11.33 -15.00 -15.33
C ILE A 150 9.97 -14.32 -15.37
N TYR A 151 8.97 -15.01 -15.93
CA TYR A 151 7.59 -14.53 -16.04
C TYR A 151 6.90 -14.40 -14.68
N ASP A 152 6.96 -15.43 -13.82
CA ASP A 152 6.22 -15.41 -12.55
C ASP A 152 6.68 -14.25 -11.65
N PRO A 153 7.99 -13.99 -11.43
CA PRO A 153 8.42 -12.84 -10.64
C PRO A 153 8.01 -11.50 -11.26
N LEU A 154 8.04 -11.36 -12.59
CA LEU A 154 7.60 -10.14 -13.25
C LEU A 154 6.10 -9.93 -13.02
N GLN A 155 5.29 -10.97 -13.22
CA GLN A 155 3.85 -10.93 -13.02
C GLN A 155 3.51 -10.58 -11.57
N THR A 156 4.18 -11.21 -10.59
CA THR A 156 3.99 -10.90 -9.17
C THR A 156 4.36 -9.47 -8.83
N ILE A 157 5.50 -8.96 -9.32
CA ILE A 157 5.92 -7.57 -9.05
C ILE A 157 4.92 -6.58 -9.64
N LEU A 158 4.48 -6.77 -10.90
CA LEU A 158 3.51 -5.90 -11.54
C LEU A 158 2.14 -5.99 -10.87
N GLY A 159 1.70 -7.19 -10.51
CA GLY A 159 0.49 -7.41 -9.72
C GLY A 159 0.55 -6.73 -8.35
N ALA A 160 1.72 -6.75 -7.70
CA ALA A 160 1.96 -6.05 -6.44
C ALA A 160 1.88 -4.53 -6.60
N LEU A 161 2.44 -3.98 -7.69
CA LEU A 161 2.30 -2.57 -8.01
C LEU A 161 0.81 -2.18 -8.20
N ILE A 162 0.05 -2.95 -8.98
CA ILE A 162 -1.40 -2.69 -9.14
C ILE A 162 -2.12 -2.76 -7.79
N SER A 163 -1.82 -3.80 -6.99
CA SER A 163 -2.42 -4.00 -5.67
C SER A 163 -2.05 -2.92 -4.66
N LEU A 164 -0.90 -2.24 -4.85
CA LEU A 164 -0.46 -1.14 -4.01
C LEU A 164 -1.46 0.02 -4.00
N VAL A 165 -2.22 0.23 -5.09
CA VAL A 165 -3.30 1.22 -5.12
C VAL A 165 -4.32 0.94 -4.01
N ALA A 166 -4.79 -0.31 -3.92
CA ALA A 166 -5.74 -0.72 -2.88
C ALA A 166 -5.12 -0.61 -1.48
N SER A 167 -3.85 -1.00 -1.34
CA SER A 167 -3.11 -0.84 -0.08
C SER A 167 -3.07 0.61 0.39
N ILE A 168 -2.80 1.56 -0.51
CA ILE A 168 -2.77 3.00 -0.17
C ILE A 168 -4.14 3.44 0.35
N VAL A 169 -5.23 3.05 -0.31
CA VAL A 169 -6.60 3.39 0.12
C VAL A 169 -6.92 2.87 1.52
N ILE A 170 -6.42 1.69 1.89
CA ILE A 170 -6.67 1.09 3.20
C ILE A 170 -5.80 1.72 4.29
N PHE A 171 -4.49 1.83 4.04
CA PHE A 171 -3.53 2.18 5.08
C PHE A 171 -3.30 3.68 5.24
N ALA A 172 -3.25 4.47 4.16
CA ALA A 172 -2.94 5.90 4.25
C ALA A 172 -3.91 6.69 5.15
N PRO A 173 -5.24 6.44 5.11
CA PRO A 173 -6.19 7.14 5.98
C PRO A 173 -5.91 6.91 7.47
N THR A 174 -5.53 5.68 7.85
CA THR A 174 -5.20 5.36 9.25
C THR A 174 -4.01 6.16 9.76
N TRP A 175 -3.04 6.46 8.89
CA TRP A 175 -1.85 7.23 9.26
C TRP A 175 -2.16 8.70 9.43
N ILE A 176 -2.94 9.28 8.51
CA ILE A 176 -3.40 10.66 8.65
C ILE A 176 -4.21 10.80 9.95
N LEU A 177 -5.09 9.85 10.25
CA LEU A 177 -5.85 9.85 11.50
C LEU A 177 -4.94 9.75 12.74
N ASN A 178 -3.91 8.90 12.69
CA ASN A 178 -2.92 8.79 13.77
C ASN A 178 -2.12 10.07 13.99
N ASP A 179 -1.81 10.81 12.92
CA ASP A 179 -1.01 12.03 12.99
C ASP A 179 -1.86 13.29 13.24
N SER A 180 -3.17 13.22 12.99
CA SER A 180 -4.11 14.34 13.18
C SER A 180 -4.48 14.63 14.63
N GLY A 181 -4.13 13.73 15.56
CA GLY A 181 -4.49 13.87 16.98
C GLY A 181 -5.98 13.69 17.28
N ILE A 182 -6.76 13.15 16.35
CA ILE A 182 -8.17 12.85 16.58
C ILE A 182 -8.28 11.58 17.43
N VAL A 183 -8.95 11.70 18.57
CA VAL A 183 -9.13 10.62 19.54
C VAL A 183 -10.59 10.48 19.95
N THR A 184 -10.93 9.32 20.49
CA THR A 184 -12.15 9.07 21.25
C THR A 184 -11.83 8.97 22.74
N GLN A 185 -12.62 9.66 23.56
CA GLN A 185 -12.54 9.63 25.02
C GLN A 185 -13.88 9.20 25.61
N VAL A 186 -13.87 8.45 26.72
CA VAL A 186 -15.12 8.06 27.41
C VAL A 186 -15.86 9.30 27.90
N LYS A 187 -17.19 9.32 27.76
CA LYS A 187 -18.02 10.43 28.24
C LYS A 187 -18.00 10.55 29.77
N PRO A 188 -18.04 11.77 30.35
CA PRO A 188 -18.02 11.96 31.79
C PRO A 188 -19.15 11.22 32.53
N ASN A 189 -20.35 11.18 31.94
CA ASN A 189 -21.52 10.48 32.49
C ASN A 189 -21.38 8.94 32.49
N GLN A 190 -20.43 8.39 31.74
CA GLN A 190 -20.11 6.95 31.68
C GLN A 190 -18.89 6.61 32.55
N MET A 191 -18.32 7.57 33.29
CA MET A 191 -17.25 7.34 34.27
C MET A 191 -17.83 7.06 35.65
N THR A 192 -18.37 5.86 35.84
CA THR A 192 -19.00 5.41 37.10
C THR A 192 -18.01 5.13 38.23
N ALA A 193 -16.73 4.89 37.89
CA ALA A 193 -15.66 4.66 38.85
C ALA A 193 -14.45 5.54 38.49
N ARG A 194 -13.60 5.85 39.49
CA ARG A 194 -12.31 6.50 39.27
C ARG A 194 -11.40 5.55 38.48
N ARG A 195 -11.38 5.72 37.16
CA ARG A 195 -10.47 5.05 36.24
C ARG A 195 -9.67 6.09 35.48
N CYS A 196 -8.48 5.72 35.03
CA CYS A 196 -7.72 6.55 34.10
C CYS A 196 -8.59 6.85 32.87
N PRO A 197 -8.50 8.07 32.30
CA PRO A 197 -9.22 8.41 31.08
C PRO A 197 -8.81 7.45 29.97
N ASP A 198 -9.80 6.72 29.45
CA ASP A 198 -9.63 5.82 28.31
C ASP A 198 -9.72 6.66 27.04
N THR A 199 -8.53 7.08 26.57
CA THR A 199 -8.35 7.90 25.36
C THR A 199 -7.65 7.06 24.30
N GLU A 200 -8.31 6.86 23.17
CA GLU A 200 -7.78 6.05 22.05
C GLU A 200 -7.78 6.87 20.76
N GLY A 201 -6.66 6.89 20.05
CA GLY A 201 -6.59 7.51 18.73
C GLY A 201 -7.39 6.73 17.69
N ILE A 202 -8.18 7.41 16.85
CA ILE A 202 -9.04 6.74 15.87
C ILE A 202 -8.22 5.91 14.89
N GLY A 203 -7.09 6.44 14.42
CA GLY A 203 -6.19 5.71 13.54
C GLY A 203 -5.65 4.42 14.16
N ARG A 204 -5.42 4.41 15.48
CA ARG A 204 -4.95 3.24 16.24
C ARG A 204 -6.07 2.23 16.40
N TRP A 205 -7.28 2.68 16.69
CA TRP A 205 -8.45 1.82 16.76
C TRP A 205 -8.69 1.05 15.45
N PHE A 206 -8.65 1.74 14.31
CA PHE A 206 -8.77 1.07 13.00
C PHE A 206 -7.57 0.19 12.67
N SER A 207 -6.35 0.62 13.03
CA SER A 207 -5.15 -0.21 12.84
C SER A 207 -5.23 -1.51 13.64
N ASN A 208 -5.80 -1.47 14.86
CA ASN A 208 -6.06 -2.66 15.67
C ASN A 208 -7.17 -3.52 15.06
N LEU A 209 -8.25 -2.91 14.57
CA LEU A 209 -9.38 -3.58 13.93
C LEU A 209 -8.97 -4.33 12.65
N PHE A 210 -8.20 -3.69 11.77
CA PHE A 210 -7.77 -4.27 10.49
C PHE A 210 -6.52 -5.14 10.62
N GLY A 211 -5.62 -4.80 11.54
CA GLY A 211 -4.31 -5.41 11.60
C GLY A 211 -4.16 -6.49 12.66
N GLY A 212 -4.90 -6.46 13.77
CA GLY A 212 -4.53 -7.24 14.97
C GLY A 212 -3.10 -6.97 15.47
N PHE A 213 -2.38 -6.00 14.89
CA PHE A 213 -0.99 -5.67 15.17
C PHE A 213 -0.93 -4.61 16.29
N ALA A 214 -1.12 -5.07 17.52
CA ALA A 214 -0.66 -4.36 18.71
C ALA A 214 0.83 -4.66 18.94
#